data_AF-A0AAN5CI53-F1
#
_entry.id   AF-A0AAN5CI53-F1
#
_cell.length_a   1.000
_cell.length_b   1.000
_cell.length_c   1.000
_cell.angle_alpha   90.00
_cell.angle_beta   90.00
_cell.angle_gamma   90.00
#
_symmetry.space_group_name_H-M   'P 1'
#
loop_
_entity.id
_entity.type
_entity.pdbx_description
1 polymer ?
#
loop_
_entity_poly.entity_id
_entity_poly.type
_entity_poly.pdbx_seq_one_letter_code
_entity_poly.pdbx_strand_id
1 'polypeptide(L)'
;MPRGCCFSDLLIVSRILVLIVACGSLIDLVVFLLKGENDWLISIRSLFLTLHLFSTICAFFAIRSKRSELMIPVIVITALTLVKNMAVVTLTSLAIYSIDTPFAQYLIWLRENNQWYHDFAATYETEEKYIKMYSIGATVSVAIILLICIRAIYVHYCAYQILQNRSNNRQMFTKEMMKNSQLSIISKA
;
A
#
# COMPACT_ATOMS: atom_id res chain seq x y z
N MET A 1 -26.16 19.99 -7.72
CA MET A 1 -25.56 18.65 -7.64
C MET A 1 -24.65 18.42 -8.86
N PRO A 2 -23.32 18.54 -8.75
CA PRO A 2 -22.44 18.25 -9.88
C PRO A 2 -22.22 16.73 -10.05
N ARG A 3 -22.90 16.21 -11.07
CA ARG A 3 -22.50 15.23 -12.12
C ARG A 3 -21.59 14.04 -11.73
N GLY A 4 -22.16 12.85 -11.83
CA GLY A 4 -21.61 11.53 -11.49
C GLY A 4 -20.50 10.93 -12.36
N CYS A 5 -19.74 11.71 -13.15
CA CYS A 5 -18.57 11.17 -13.87
C CYS A 5 -17.31 11.12 -13.00
N CYS A 6 -16.93 12.20 -12.31
CA CYS A 6 -15.66 12.25 -11.56
C CYS A 6 -15.56 11.28 -10.37
N PHE A 7 -16.69 10.84 -9.80
CA PHE A 7 -16.70 9.92 -8.66
C PHE A 7 -16.47 8.45 -9.04
N SER A 8 -16.79 8.07 -10.28
CA SER A 8 -16.55 6.71 -10.76
C SER A 8 -15.07 6.49 -11.08
N ASP A 9 -14.39 7.54 -11.54
CA ASP A 9 -12.95 7.51 -11.85
C ASP A 9 -12.12 7.21 -10.60
N LEU A 10 -12.45 7.81 -9.45
CA LEU A 10 -11.74 7.57 -8.18
C LEU A 10 -11.85 6.10 -7.71
N LEU A 11 -12.97 5.43 -7.97
CA LEU A 11 -13.12 4.00 -7.64
C LEU A 11 -12.24 3.13 -8.54
N ILE A 12 -12.11 3.49 -9.82
CA ILE A 12 -11.21 2.80 -10.76
C ILE A 12 -9.75 3.03 -10.35
N VAL A 13 -9.37 4.28 -10.07
CA VAL A 13 -8.02 4.64 -9.61
C VAL A 13 -7.68 3.90 -8.32
N SER A 14 -8.63 3.77 -7.38
CA SER A 14 -8.44 2.97 -6.17
C SER A 14 -8.07 1.51 -6.48
N ARG A 15 -8.71 0.87 -7.47
CA ARG A 15 -8.37 -0.51 -7.86
C ARG A 15 -6.99 -0.61 -8.50
N ILE A 16 -6.66 0.36 -9.35
CA ILE A 16 -5.36 0.40 -10.02
C ILE A 16 -4.24 0.58 -8.99
N LEU A 17 -4.42 1.44 -7.99
CA LEU A 17 -3.40 1.68 -6.97
C LEU A 17 -3.15 0.44 -6.09
N VAL A 18 -4.19 -0.28 -5.64
CA VAL A 18 -3.96 -1.53 -4.88
C VAL A 18 -3.27 -2.60 -5.72
N LEU A 19 -3.58 -2.70 -7.01
CA LEU A 19 -2.92 -3.62 -7.94
C LEU A 19 -1.44 -3.26 -8.11
N ILE A 20 -1.12 -1.98 -8.32
CA ILE A 20 0.27 -1.52 -8.44
C ILE A 20 1.06 -1.88 -7.18
N VAL A 21 0.49 -1.67 -5.99
CA VAL A 21 1.16 -2.00 -4.72
C VAL A 21 1.35 -3.52 -4.56
N ALA A 22 0.36 -4.33 -4.92
CA ALA A 22 0.47 -5.79 -4.87
C ALA A 22 1.51 -6.32 -5.86
N CYS A 23 1.50 -5.86 -7.11
CA CYS A 23 2.50 -6.21 -8.11
C CYS A 23 3.91 -5.77 -7.70
N GLY A 24 4.05 -4.55 -7.18
CA GLY A 24 5.32 -4.04 -6.68
C GLY A 24 5.88 -4.91 -5.55
N SER A 25 5.02 -5.35 -4.63
CA SER A 25 5.43 -6.22 -3.52
C SER A 25 5.75 -7.64 -3.95
N LEU A 26 5.10 -8.15 -5.01
CA LEU A 26 5.46 -9.41 -5.63
C LEU A 26 6.85 -9.34 -6.29
N ILE A 27 7.09 -8.29 -7.09
CA ILE A 27 8.40 -8.06 -7.75
C ILE A 27 9.50 -7.94 -6.69
N ASP A 28 9.24 -7.17 -5.64
CA ASP A 28 10.17 -6.99 -4.53
C ASP A 28 10.48 -8.32 -3.83
N LEU A 29 9.49 -9.15 -3.51
CA LEU A 29 9.74 -10.48 -2.94
C LEU A 29 10.56 -11.37 -3.90
N VAL A 30 10.25 -11.38 -5.19
CA VAL A 30 11.00 -12.16 -6.19
C VAL A 30 12.46 -11.70 -6.26
N VAL A 31 12.72 -10.40 -6.26
CA VAL A 31 14.08 -9.85 -6.23
C VAL A 31 14.84 -10.31 -4.98
N PHE A 32 14.20 -10.29 -3.81
CA PHE A 32 14.82 -10.74 -2.56
C PHE A 32 15.11 -12.25 -2.55
N LEU A 33 14.22 -13.06 -3.12
CA LEU A 33 14.44 -14.50 -3.30
C LEU A 33 15.64 -14.76 -4.23
N LEU A 34 15.72 -14.04 -5.36
CA LEU A 34 16.84 -14.19 -6.30
C LEU A 34 18.18 -13.73 -5.71
N LYS A 35 18.15 -12.76 -4.79
CA LYS A 35 19.34 -12.32 -4.04
C LYS A 35 19.78 -13.32 -2.95
N GLY A 36 18.97 -14.32 -2.62
CA GLY A 36 19.29 -15.26 -1.54
C GLY A 36 19.32 -14.58 -0.16
N GLU A 37 18.39 -13.68 0.08
CA GLU A 37 18.27 -12.96 1.36
C GLU A 37 17.89 -13.87 2.53
N ASN A 38 18.06 -13.37 3.75
CA ASN A 38 17.75 -14.14 4.97
C ASN A 38 16.26 -14.54 5.04
N ASP A 39 15.97 -15.78 5.42
CA ASP A 39 14.62 -16.37 5.57
C ASP A 39 13.67 -15.49 6.40
N TRP A 40 14.18 -14.83 7.44
CA TRP A 40 13.39 -13.93 8.27
C TRP A 40 12.87 -12.71 7.49
N LEU A 41 13.72 -12.11 6.65
CA LEU A 41 13.35 -10.98 5.81
C LEU A 41 12.38 -11.39 4.70
N ILE A 42 12.63 -12.56 4.09
CA ILE A 42 11.72 -13.17 3.10
C ILE A 42 10.34 -13.40 3.74
N SER A 43 10.29 -13.90 4.97
CA SER A 43 9.04 -14.14 5.70
C SER A 43 8.26 -12.85 5.97
N ILE A 44 8.94 -11.79 6.43
CA ILE A 44 8.30 -10.47 6.63
C ILE A 44 7.75 -9.93 5.31
N ARG A 45 8.53 -9.99 4.22
CA ARG A 45 8.06 -9.50 2.89
C ARG A 45 6.90 -10.32 2.35
N SER A 46 6.91 -11.64 2.57
CA SER A 46 5.81 -12.53 2.21
C SER A 46 4.52 -12.18 2.96
N LEU A 47 4.61 -11.86 4.26
CA LEU A 47 3.47 -11.40 5.04
C LEU A 47 2.88 -10.10 4.45
N PHE A 48 3.72 -9.13 4.10
CA PHE A 48 3.27 -7.89 3.44
C PHE A 48 2.62 -8.16 2.09
N LEU A 49 3.16 -9.06 1.28
CA LEU A 49 2.55 -9.48 0.02
C LEU A 49 1.14 -10.07 0.25
N THR A 50 0.98 -10.96 1.23
CA THR A 50 -0.33 -11.51 1.59
C THR A 50 -1.32 -10.41 1.98
N LEU A 51 -0.88 -9.43 2.78
CA LEU A 51 -1.71 -8.27 3.15
C LEU A 51 -2.10 -7.44 1.92
N HIS A 52 -1.19 -7.20 0.97
CA HIS A 52 -1.51 -6.44 -0.24
C HIS A 52 -2.45 -7.18 -1.20
N LEU A 53 -2.31 -8.50 -1.30
CA LEU A 53 -3.26 -9.33 -2.05
C LEU A 53 -4.64 -9.31 -1.39
N PHE A 54 -4.70 -9.42 -0.06
CA PHE A 54 -5.95 -9.31 0.69
C PHE A 54 -6.60 -7.93 0.49
N SER A 55 -5.83 -6.85 0.60
CA SER A 55 -6.27 -5.48 0.32
C SER A 55 -6.83 -5.35 -1.10
N THR A 56 -6.17 -5.95 -2.09
CA THR A 56 -6.65 -5.96 -3.48
C THR A 56 -8.01 -6.65 -3.59
N ILE A 57 -8.16 -7.84 -3.01
CA ILE A 57 -9.44 -8.57 -2.97
C ILE A 57 -10.52 -7.69 -2.33
N CYS A 58 -10.24 -7.13 -1.14
CA CYS A 58 -11.16 -6.25 -0.44
C CYS A 58 -11.59 -5.05 -1.27
N ALA A 59 -10.67 -4.33 -1.94
CA ALA A 59 -11.01 -3.18 -2.77
C ALA A 59 -11.90 -3.55 -3.96
N PHE A 60 -11.61 -4.67 -4.63
CA PHE A 60 -12.42 -5.14 -5.75
C PHE A 60 -13.84 -5.50 -5.31
N PHE A 61 -13.97 -6.27 -4.23
CA PHE A 61 -15.24 -6.66 -3.66
C PHE A 61 -16.01 -5.47 -3.08
N ALA A 62 -15.36 -4.54 -2.37
CA ALA A 62 -15.96 -3.32 -1.83
C ALA A 62 -16.67 -2.53 -2.93
N ILE A 63 -15.98 -2.32 -4.05
CA ILE A 63 -16.50 -1.52 -5.17
C ILE A 63 -17.57 -2.30 -5.94
N ARG A 64 -17.38 -3.60 -6.18
CA ARG A 64 -18.35 -4.45 -6.91
C ARG A 64 -19.66 -4.62 -6.14
N SER A 65 -19.55 -4.94 -4.85
CA SER A 65 -20.71 -5.15 -3.96
C SER A 65 -21.26 -3.85 -3.38
N LYS A 66 -20.58 -2.72 -3.63
CA LYS A 66 -20.90 -1.39 -3.09
C LYS A 66 -20.96 -1.37 -1.55
N ARG A 67 -20.05 -2.10 -0.88
CA ARG A 67 -19.91 -2.20 0.58
C ARG A 67 -18.71 -1.38 1.04
N SER A 68 -18.95 -0.28 1.77
CA SER A 68 -17.89 0.61 2.26
C SER A 68 -17.01 -0.03 3.33
N GLU A 69 -17.54 -0.92 4.17
CA GLU A 69 -16.80 -1.59 5.25
C GLU A 69 -15.57 -2.34 4.75
N LEU A 70 -15.64 -2.91 3.54
CA LEU A 70 -14.53 -3.61 2.90
C LEU A 70 -13.39 -2.68 2.45
N MET A 71 -13.58 -1.35 2.44
CA MET A 71 -12.49 -0.39 2.21
C MET A 71 -11.67 -0.10 3.47
N ILE A 72 -12.18 -0.40 4.67
CA ILE A 72 -11.46 -0.20 5.93
C ILE A 72 -10.14 -1.00 5.95
N PRO A 73 -10.12 -2.32 5.68
CA PRO A 73 -8.85 -3.07 5.65
C PRO A 73 -7.89 -2.54 4.58
N VAL A 74 -8.40 -2.05 3.44
CA VAL A 74 -7.58 -1.45 2.38
C VAL A 74 -6.82 -0.23 2.90
N ILE A 75 -7.53 0.67 3.60
CA ILE A 75 -6.94 1.89 4.17
C ILE A 75 -5.92 1.53 5.25
N VAL A 76 -6.26 0.61 6.16
CA VAL A 76 -5.37 0.18 7.26
C VAL A 76 -4.07 -0.44 6.71
N ILE A 77 -4.16 -1.35 5.75
CA ILE A 77 -2.99 -2.00 5.14
C ILE A 77 -2.13 -0.98 4.40
N THR A 78 -2.75 -0.01 3.71
CA THR A 78 -2.01 1.07 3.04
C THR A 78 -1.31 1.97 4.06
N ALA A 79 -1.93 2.29 5.19
CA ALA A 79 -1.33 3.07 6.27
C ALA A 79 -0.14 2.33 6.92
N LEU A 80 -0.27 1.03 7.19
CA LEU A 80 0.85 0.21 7.68
C LEU A 80 2.02 0.19 6.69
N THR A 81 1.71 0.08 5.40
CA THR A 81 2.71 0.13 4.32
C THR A 81 3.42 1.50 4.28
N LEU A 82 2.67 2.59 4.46
CA LEU A 82 3.22 3.93 4.54
C LEU A 82 4.18 4.07 5.72
N VAL A 83 3.79 3.60 6.92
CA VAL A 83 4.65 3.64 8.13
C VAL A 83 5.93 2.83 7.91
N LYS A 84 5.82 1.64 7.33
CA LYS A 84 6.99 0.81 6.96
C LYS A 84 7.94 1.58 6.04
N ASN A 85 7.40 2.19 4.97
CA ASN A 85 8.22 2.91 3.99
C ASN A 85 8.83 4.20 4.56
N MET A 86 8.13 4.89 5.48
CA MET A 86 8.69 6.03 6.23
C MET A 86 9.92 5.59 7.02
N ALA A 87 9.81 4.50 7.80
CA ALA A 87 10.93 3.98 8.58
C ALA A 87 12.12 3.61 7.69
N VAL A 88 11.87 2.93 6.56
CA VAL A 88 12.93 2.58 5.60
C VAL A 88 13.58 3.83 5.02
N VAL A 89 12.81 4.82 4.54
CA VAL A 89 13.36 6.08 4.01
C VAL A 89 14.21 6.81 5.04
N THR A 90 13.78 6.86 6.31
CA THR A 90 14.54 7.51 7.37
C THR A 90 15.87 6.80 7.58
N LEU A 91 15.86 5.47 7.70
CA LEU A 91 17.05 4.66 7.90
C LEU A 91 18.03 4.74 6.72
N THR A 92 17.53 4.67 5.49
CA THR A 92 18.37 4.79 4.28
C THR A 92 18.92 6.21 4.14
N SER A 93 18.14 7.24 4.48
CA SER A 93 18.60 8.64 4.42
C SER A 93 19.72 8.91 5.42
N LEU A 94 19.62 8.38 6.64
CA LEU A 94 20.68 8.51 7.65
C LEU A 94 21.98 7.86 7.18
N ALA A 95 21.90 6.69 6.54
CA ALA A 95 23.06 5.97 6.02
C ALA A 95 23.81 6.69 4.88
N ILE A 96 23.20 7.71 4.25
CA ILE A 96 23.88 8.57 3.29
C ILE A 96 24.93 9.45 4.00
N TYR A 97 24.67 9.85 5.24
CA TYR A 97 25.52 10.77 5.98
C TYR A 97 26.51 10.08 6.92
N SER A 98 26.19 8.88 7.42
CA SER A 98 27.05 8.15 8.36
C SER A 98 26.97 6.64 8.17
N ILE A 99 28.14 5.99 8.26
CA ILE A 99 28.31 4.53 8.23
C ILE A 99 27.96 3.85 9.56
N ASP A 100 27.79 4.61 10.64
CA ASP A 100 27.48 4.10 11.98
C ASP A 100 25.97 3.96 12.22
N THR A 101 25.18 3.92 11.15
CA THR A 101 23.73 3.81 11.22
C THR A 101 23.28 2.35 11.16
N PRO A 102 22.12 1.99 11.75
CA PRO A 102 21.63 0.62 11.71
C PRO A 102 21.50 0.04 10.30
N PHE A 103 21.15 0.88 9.32
CA PHE A 103 21.04 0.46 7.92
C PHE A 103 22.41 0.22 7.27
N ALA A 104 23.39 1.07 7.54
CA ALA A 104 24.76 0.88 7.07
C ALA A 104 25.38 -0.41 7.65
N GLN A 105 25.20 -0.65 8.95
CA GLN A 105 25.65 -1.89 9.60
C GLN A 105 24.97 -3.13 9.03
N TYR A 106 23.68 -3.04 8.69
CA TYR A 106 22.97 -4.10 7.99
C TYR A 106 23.55 -4.37 6.58
N LEU A 107 23.93 -3.34 5.82
CA LEU A 107 24.58 -3.51 4.51
C LEU A 107 25.97 -4.15 4.63
N ILE A 108 26.74 -3.80 5.65
CA ILE A 108 28.03 -4.45 5.95
C ILE A 108 27.81 -5.93 6.26
N TRP A 109 26.85 -6.24 7.14
CA TRP A 109 26.50 -7.63 7.45
C TRP A 109 26.05 -8.40 6.20
N LEU A 110 25.23 -7.80 5.34
CA LEU A 110 24.81 -8.41 4.07
C LEU A 110 25.99 -8.70 3.15
N ARG A 111 26.91 -7.74 3.01
CA ARG A 111 28.12 -7.91 2.20
C ARG A 111 28.95 -9.10 2.68
N GLU A 112 29.08 -9.30 3.98
CA GLU A 112 29.86 -10.40 4.58
C GLU A 112 29.18 -11.77 4.44
N ASN A 113 27.84 -11.79 4.43
CA ASN A 113 27.06 -13.02 4.54
C ASN A 113 26.33 -13.41 3.25
N ASN A 114 26.39 -12.60 2.20
CA ASN A 114 25.68 -12.84 0.96
C ASN A 114 26.52 -12.46 -0.28
N GLN A 115 26.71 -13.44 -1.17
CA GLN A 115 27.55 -13.30 -2.37
C GLN A 115 27.10 -12.18 -3.30
N TRP A 116 25.78 -11.98 -3.47
CA TRP A 116 25.26 -10.93 -4.34
C TRP A 116 25.68 -9.54 -3.86
N TYR A 117 25.61 -9.30 -2.54
CA TYR A 117 26.01 -8.03 -1.95
C TYR A 117 27.54 -7.88 -1.91
N HIS A 118 28.27 -8.97 -1.71
CA HIS A 118 29.72 -8.99 -1.83
C HIS A 118 30.18 -8.54 -3.24
N ASP A 119 29.64 -9.18 -4.27
CA ASP A 119 30.01 -8.90 -5.67
C ASP A 119 29.57 -7.50 -6.11
N PHE A 120 28.40 -7.06 -5.67
CA PHE A 120 27.94 -5.70 -5.90
C PHE A 120 28.83 -4.66 -5.19
N ALA A 121 29.23 -4.89 -3.93
CA ALA A 121 30.12 -4.00 -3.21
C ALA A 121 31.52 -3.93 -3.83
N ALA A 122 32.01 -5.02 -4.42
CA ALA A 122 33.31 -5.07 -5.10
C ALA A 122 33.40 -4.14 -6.34
N THR A 123 32.26 -3.65 -6.85
CA THR A 123 32.23 -2.64 -7.92
C THR A 123 32.56 -1.22 -7.43
N TYR A 124 32.67 -1.02 -6.12
CA TYR A 124 32.99 0.26 -5.48
C TYR A 124 34.37 0.22 -4.84
N GLU A 125 35.10 1.33 -4.92
CA GLU A 125 36.47 1.46 -4.39
C GLU A 125 36.54 1.36 -2.87
N THR A 126 35.52 1.85 -2.17
CA THR A 126 35.47 1.87 -0.70
C THR A 126 34.10 1.44 -0.20
N GLU A 127 34.08 0.88 1.01
CA GLU A 127 32.84 0.50 1.69
C GLU A 127 31.91 1.69 1.89
N GLU A 128 32.45 2.84 2.28
CA GLU A 128 31.68 4.07 2.43
C GLU A 128 30.98 4.47 1.12
N LYS A 129 31.67 4.35 -0.02
CA LYS A 129 31.11 4.65 -1.34
C LYS A 129 30.01 3.65 -1.72
N TYR A 130 30.21 2.36 -1.44
CA TYR A 130 29.19 1.33 -1.61
C TYR A 130 27.92 1.65 -0.80
N ILE A 131 28.07 1.88 0.52
CA ILE A 131 26.96 2.14 1.44
C ILE A 131 26.20 3.40 1.00
N LYS A 132 26.91 4.48 0.68
CA LYS A 132 26.30 5.74 0.23
C LYS A 132 25.50 5.55 -1.06
N MET A 133 26.10 4.91 -2.06
CA MET A 133 25.45 4.72 -3.36
C MET A 133 24.22 3.81 -3.27
N TYR A 134 24.32 2.72 -2.50
CA TYR A 134 23.16 1.85 -2.25
C TYR A 134 22.06 2.60 -1.48
N SER A 135 22.42 3.37 -0.45
CA SER A 135 21.49 4.14 0.37
C SER A 135 20.78 5.25 -0.41
N ILE A 136 21.47 5.92 -1.33
CA ILE A 136 20.87 6.89 -2.25
C ILE A 136 19.83 6.21 -3.14
N GLY A 137 20.20 5.10 -3.80
CA GLY A 137 19.29 4.34 -4.66
C GLY A 137 18.05 3.87 -3.90
N ALA A 138 18.25 3.27 -2.73
CA ALA A 138 17.16 2.81 -1.86
C ALA A 138 16.25 3.97 -1.41
N THR A 139 16.83 5.10 -0.99
CA THR A 139 16.08 6.29 -0.57
C THR A 139 15.19 6.82 -1.69
N VAL A 140 15.74 6.97 -2.90
CA VAL A 140 14.98 7.45 -4.06
C VAL A 140 13.84 6.48 -4.41
N SER A 141 14.13 5.18 -4.50
CA SER A 141 13.11 4.17 -4.81
C SER A 141 11.98 4.15 -3.77
N VAL A 142 12.32 4.17 -2.49
CA VAL A 142 11.30 4.12 -1.41
C VAL A 142 10.56 5.46 -1.30
N ALA A 143 11.20 6.61 -1.58
CA ALA A 143 10.52 7.90 -1.62
C ALA A 143 9.44 7.96 -2.73
N ILE A 144 9.71 7.40 -3.91
CA ILE A 144 8.71 7.29 -4.98
C ILE A 144 7.51 6.45 -4.51
N ILE A 145 7.79 5.29 -3.89
CA ILE A 145 6.74 4.40 -3.34
C ILE A 145 5.96 5.15 -2.24
N LEU A 146 6.62 5.94 -1.41
CA LEU A 146 6.00 6.71 -0.34
C LEU A 146 4.98 7.71 -0.88
N LEU A 147 5.32 8.44 -1.94
CA LEU A 147 4.40 9.37 -2.61
C LEU A 147 3.18 8.64 -3.19
N ILE A 148 3.39 7.44 -3.78
CA ILE A 148 2.31 6.59 -4.26
C ILE A 148 1.41 6.16 -3.09
N CYS A 149 1.98 5.74 -1.95
CA CYS A 149 1.23 5.34 -0.77
C CYS A 149 0.41 6.49 -0.17
N ILE A 150 0.97 7.70 -0.07
CA ILE A 150 0.25 8.90 0.40
C ILE A 150 -0.97 9.17 -0.49
N ARG A 151 -0.76 9.15 -1.82
CA ARG A 151 -1.85 9.31 -2.78
C ARG A 151 -2.89 8.18 -2.68
N ALA A 152 -2.44 6.94 -2.50
CA ALA A 152 -3.31 5.78 -2.36
C ALA A 152 -4.23 5.89 -1.13
N ILE A 153 -3.70 6.30 0.03
CA ILE A 153 -4.51 6.52 1.24
C ILE A 153 -5.62 7.52 0.97
N TYR A 154 -5.28 8.67 0.36
CA TYR A 154 -6.28 9.70 0.02
C TYR A 154 -7.36 9.14 -0.90
N VAL A 155 -6.98 8.44 -1.98
CA VAL A 155 -7.93 7.86 -2.94
C VAL A 155 -8.80 6.78 -2.29
N HIS A 156 -8.23 5.90 -1.47
CA HIS A 156 -8.99 4.85 -0.77
C HIS A 156 -9.98 5.44 0.24
N TYR A 157 -9.59 6.52 0.93
CA TYR A 157 -10.46 7.27 1.82
C TYR A 157 -11.63 7.92 1.07
N CYS A 158 -11.37 8.58 -0.06
CA CYS A 158 -12.43 9.11 -0.92
C CYS A 158 -13.37 8.01 -1.44
N ALA A 159 -12.82 6.87 -1.87
CA ALA A 159 -13.60 5.72 -2.31
C ALA A 159 -14.50 5.18 -1.19
N TYR A 160 -13.99 5.10 0.04
CA TYR A 160 -14.78 4.76 1.23
C TYR A 160 -15.96 5.73 1.43
N GLN A 161 -15.71 7.04 1.42
CA GLN A 161 -16.76 8.06 1.59
C GLN A 161 -17.83 7.98 0.49
N ILE A 162 -17.43 7.79 -0.76
CA ILE A 162 -18.35 7.64 -1.90
C ILE A 162 -19.27 6.43 -1.69
N LEU A 163 -18.71 5.29 -1.28
CA LEU A 163 -19.48 4.07 -1.03
C LEU A 163 -20.41 4.23 0.17
N GLN A 164 -19.94 4.89 1.24
CA GLN A 164 -20.73 5.14 2.44
C GLN A 164 -21.93 6.04 2.14
N ASN A 165 -21.74 7.14 1.41
CA ASN A 165 -22.82 8.03 0.99
C ASN A 165 -23.85 7.29 0.11
N ARG A 166 -23.41 6.42 -0.80
CA ARG A 166 -24.30 5.58 -1.62
C ARG A 166 -25.06 4.52 -0.82
N SER A 167 -24.50 4.06 0.30
CA SER A 167 -25.17 3.14 1.21
C SER A 167 -26.26 3.86 2.00
N ASN A 168 -25.91 4.99 2.62
CA ASN A 168 -26.82 5.80 3.42
C ASN A 168 -28.01 6.30 2.59
N ASN A 169 -27.76 6.79 1.38
CA ASN A 169 -28.84 7.25 0.49
C ASN A 169 -29.81 6.11 0.14
N ARG A 170 -29.29 4.90 -0.14
CA ARG A 170 -30.15 3.74 -0.41
C ARG A 170 -31.01 3.37 0.80
N GLN A 171 -30.43 3.39 2.00
CA GLN A 171 -31.19 3.13 3.23
C GLN A 171 -32.28 4.18 3.47
N MET A 172 -32.03 5.46 3.18
CA MET A 172 -33.05 6.51 3.28
C MET A 172 -34.20 6.25 2.31
N PHE A 173 -33.90 6.00 1.02
CA PHE A 173 -34.94 5.70 0.02
C PHE A 173 -35.76 4.45 0.37
N THR A 174 -35.14 3.39 0.87
CA THR A 174 -35.87 2.18 1.29
C THR A 174 -36.80 2.47 2.47
N LYS A 175 -36.35 3.25 3.46
CA LYS A 175 -37.20 3.66 4.59
C LYS A 175 -38.39 4.51 4.15
N GLU A 176 -38.18 5.46 3.24
CA GLU A 176 -39.26 6.28 2.68
C GLU A 176 -40.27 5.43 1.88
N MET A 177 -39.79 4.50 1.05
CA MET A 177 -40.67 3.57 0.32
C MET A 177 -41.50 2.70 1.27
N MET A 178 -40.90 2.17 2.34
CA MET A 178 -41.61 1.38 3.35
C MET A 178 -42.64 2.21 4.13
N LYS A 179 -42.33 3.48 4.45
CA LYS A 179 -43.29 4.38 5.11
C LYS A 179 -44.48 4.69 4.21
N ASN A 180 -44.23 4.94 2.93
CA ASN A 180 -45.29 5.25 1.95
C ASN A 180 -46.18 4.04 1.66
N SER A 181 -45.61 2.82 1.62
CA SER A 181 -46.41 1.61 1.45
C SER A 181 -47.32 1.35 2.65
N GLN A 182 -46.84 1.52 3.88
CA GLN A 182 -47.65 1.41 5.09
C GLN A 182 -48.81 2.41 5.12
N LEU A 183 -48.55 3.67 4.75
CA LEU A 183 -49.60 4.70 4.67
C LEU A 183 -50.69 4.33 3.64
N SER A 184 -50.31 3.74 2.50
CA SER A 184 -51.27 3.32 1.47
C SER A 184 -52.15 2.12 1.87
N ILE A 185 -51.67 1.28 2.79
CA ILE A 185 -52.44 0.14 3.32
C ILE A 185 -53.47 0.66 4.32
N ILE A 186 -53.07 1.58 5.21
CA ILE A 186 -53.95 2.18 6.21
C ILE A 186 -55.05 3.03 5.54
N SER A 187 -54.74 3.74 4.46
CA SER A 187 -55.76 4.57 3.77
C SER A 187 -56.81 3.77 2.99
N LYS A 188 -56.66 2.44 2.88
CA LYS A 188 -57.57 1.54 2.16
C LYS A 188 -58.39 0.65 3.11
N ALA A 189 -58.07 0.66 4.41
CA ALA A 189 -58.81 -0.03 5.46
C ALA A 189 -59.82 0.94 6.10
#